data_AF-R7P7F3-F1
#
_entry.id   AF-R7P7F3-F1
#
_cell.length_a   1.000
_cell.length_b   1.000
_cell.length_c   1.000
_cell.angle_alpha   90.00
_cell.angle_beta   90.00
_cell.angle_gamma   90.00
#
_symmetry.space_group_name_H-M   'P 1'
#
loop_
_entity.id
_entity.type
_entity.pdbx_description
1 polymer ?
#
loop_
_entity_poly.entity_id
_entity_poly.type
_entity_poly.pdbx_seq_one_letter_code
_entity_poly.pdbx_strand_id
1 'polypeptide(L)'
;MRLLHVKPELRDLSQGSRIAFVRELKHLSQDKISEHLGLTGECKRRTMTRYEKGDRNSKDDRIKDIAKFLKVNFNSLKKYDYKNPEDLIYLFFCLKSIFQIID
;
A
#
# COMPACT_ATOMS: atom_id res chain seq x y z
N MET A 1 -0.42 -19.09 19.69
CA MET A 1 -1.35 -17.98 19.40
C MET A 1 -2.04 -18.26 18.07
N ARG A 2 -3.37 -18.41 18.04
CA ARG A 2 -4.11 -18.43 16.77
C ARG A 2 -4.16 -16.99 16.26
N LEU A 3 -3.44 -16.70 15.17
CA LEU A 3 -3.64 -15.47 14.42
C LEU A 3 -5.04 -15.59 13.78
N LEU A 4 -6.04 -14.95 14.39
CA LEU A 4 -7.30 -14.68 13.70
C LEU A 4 -6.95 -13.70 12.58
N HIS A 5 -6.75 -14.24 11.39
CA HIS A 5 -6.42 -13.45 10.21
C HIS A 5 -7.67 -12.73 9.74
N VAL A 6 -7.85 -11.50 10.23
CA VAL A 6 -8.88 -10.60 9.73
C VAL A 6 -8.52 -10.25 8.29
N LYS A 7 -9.46 -10.43 7.36
CA LYS A 7 -9.31 -9.99 5.98
C LYS A 7 -8.97 -8.50 6.01
N PRO A 8 -7.84 -8.06 5.41
CA PRO A 8 -7.46 -6.66 5.49
C PRO A 8 -8.50 -5.79 4.79
N GLU A 9 -8.73 -4.60 5.34
CA GLU A 9 -9.70 -3.65 4.84
C GLU A 9 -9.00 -2.44 4.24
N LEU A 10 -9.47 -1.99 3.08
CA LEU A 10 -8.98 -0.77 2.48
C LEU A 10 -9.65 0.44 3.17
N ARG A 11 -8.93 1.05 4.13
CA ARG A 11 -9.43 2.16 4.97
C ARG A 11 -9.95 3.35 4.17
N ASP A 12 -9.23 3.73 3.12
CA ASP A 12 -9.55 4.84 2.22
C ASP A 12 -8.81 4.69 0.88
N LEU A 13 -9.10 5.59 -0.05
CA LEU A 13 -8.47 5.63 -1.38
C LEU A 13 -7.14 6.41 -1.39
N SER A 14 -6.47 6.62 -0.26
CA SER A 14 -5.12 7.18 -0.25
C SER A 14 -4.10 6.17 -0.74
N GLN A 15 -2.97 6.67 -1.25
CA GLN A 15 -1.81 5.84 -1.60
C GLN A 15 -1.32 5.02 -0.39
N GLY A 16 -1.25 5.63 0.79
CA GLY A 16 -0.79 4.96 2.01
C GLY A 16 -1.67 3.77 2.41
N SER A 17 -2.99 3.95 2.35
CA SER A 17 -3.95 2.88 2.63
C SER A 17 -3.87 1.75 1.62
N ARG A 18 -3.67 2.04 0.32
CA ARG A 18 -3.44 1.00 -0.70
C ARG A 18 -2.18 0.19 -0.43
N ILE A 19 -1.08 0.85 -0.05
CA ILE A 19 0.18 0.17 0.30
C ILE A 19 -0.02 -0.77 1.50
N ALA A 20 -0.66 -0.28 2.56
CA ALA A 20 -0.95 -1.08 3.76
C ALA A 20 -1.83 -2.29 3.43
N PHE A 21 -2.90 -2.07 2.68
CA PHE A 21 -3.83 -3.13 2.26
C PHE A 21 -3.12 -4.24 1.48
N VAL A 22 -2.34 -3.89 0.45
CA VAL A 22 -1.60 -4.87 -0.35
C VAL A 22 -0.54 -5.61 0.49
N ARG A 23 0.14 -4.89 1.41
CA ARG A 23 1.10 -5.50 2.33
C ARG A 23 0.43 -6.54 3.22
N GLU A 24 -0.72 -6.21 3.80
CA GLU A 24 -1.46 -7.09 4.73
C GLU A 24 -2.08 -8.28 4.00
N LEU A 25 -2.59 -8.08 2.78
CA LEU A 25 -3.03 -9.17 1.90
C LEU A 25 -1.92 -10.18 1.63
N LYS A 26 -0.67 -9.72 1.59
CA LYS A 26 0.53 -10.57 1.41
C LYS A 26 1.14 -11.04 2.72
N HIS A 27 0.51 -10.73 3.85
CA HIS A 27 0.93 -11.13 5.19
C HIS A 27 2.35 -10.67 5.54
N LEU A 28 2.72 -9.48 5.07
CA LEU A 28 4.03 -8.89 5.31
C LEU A 28 3.97 -7.86 6.45
N SER A 29 4.99 -7.88 7.30
CA SER A 29 5.18 -6.81 8.29
C SER A 29 5.77 -5.56 7.64
N GLN A 30 5.57 -4.40 8.27
CA GLN A 30 6.22 -3.16 7.84
C GLN A 30 7.75 -3.30 7.83
N ASP A 31 8.31 -4.06 8.79
CA ASP A 31 9.75 -4.30 8.88
C ASP A 31 10.32 -5.01 7.65
N LYS A 32 9.56 -5.93 7.04
CA LYS A 32 10.00 -6.63 5.81
C LYS A 32 10.13 -5.68 4.63
N ILE A 33 9.20 -4.73 4.48
CA ILE A 33 9.32 -3.69 3.45
C ILE A 33 10.48 -2.75 3.79
N SER A 34 10.60 -2.31 5.05
CA SER A 34 11.70 -1.43 5.47
C SER A 34 13.08 -2.03 5.22
N GLU A 35 13.25 -3.32 5.49
CA GLU A 35 14.48 -4.08 5.22
C GLU A 35 14.79 -4.12 3.72
N HIS A 36 13.78 -4.41 2.88
CA HIS A 36 13.96 -4.40 1.43
C HIS A 36 14.35 -3.02 0.88
N LEU A 37 13.79 -1.96 1.46
CA LEU A 37 14.08 -0.57 1.07
C LEU A 37 15.44 -0.05 1.58
N GLY A 38 16.24 -0.91 2.23
CA GLY A 38 17.54 -0.56 2.80
C GLY A 38 17.44 0.46 3.94
N LEU A 39 16.29 0.56 4.61
CA LEU A 39 16.12 1.49 5.72
C LEU A 39 16.80 0.92 6.97
N THR A 40 17.89 1.57 7.40
CA THR A 40 18.68 1.17 8.58
C THR A 40 18.32 2.01 9.82
N GLY A 41 18.63 1.48 11.00
CA GLY A 41 18.42 2.14 12.30
C GLY A 41 17.11 1.80 13.03
N GLU A 42 17.01 2.21 14.30
CA GLU A 42 15.86 1.92 15.18
C GLU A 42 14.52 2.45 14.64
N CYS A 43 14.56 3.51 13.82
CA CYS A 43 13.38 4.15 13.27
C CYS A 43 12.91 3.57 11.92
N LYS A 44 13.43 2.43 11.45
CA LYS A 44 13.10 1.86 10.13
C LYS A 44 11.60 1.63 9.91
N ARG A 45 10.88 1.25 10.96
CA ARG A 45 9.42 1.04 10.93
C ARG A 45 8.64 2.35 10.82
N ARG A 46 9.14 3.42 11.45
CA ARG A 46 8.50 4.74 11.48
C ARG A 46 8.31 5.33 10.09
N THR A 47 9.24 5.07 9.17
CA THR A 47 9.13 5.50 7.78
C THR A 47 7.96 4.83 7.07
N MET A 48 7.81 3.51 7.22
CA MET A 48 6.67 2.78 6.65
C MET A 48 5.36 3.21 7.26
N THR A 49 5.30 3.41 8.59
CA THR A 49 4.12 3.96 9.25
C THR A 49 3.73 5.32 8.66
N ARG A 50 4.69 6.22 8.40
CA ARG A 50 4.43 7.53 7.79
C ARG A 50 3.94 7.41 6.34
N TYR A 51 4.46 6.46 5.57
CA TYR A 51 3.95 6.19 4.22
C TYR A 51 2.52 5.65 4.25
N GLU A 52 2.23 4.68 5.13
CA GLU A 52 0.90 4.07 5.24
C GLU A 52 -0.16 4.99 5.86
N LYS A 53 0.26 5.96 6.67
CA LYS A 53 -0.63 7.02 7.18
C LYS A 53 -0.84 8.18 6.21
N GLY A 54 -0.02 8.27 5.17
CA GLY A 54 -0.04 9.43 4.26
C GLY A 54 0.65 10.69 4.81
N ASP A 55 1.25 10.63 6.02
CA ASP A 55 2.05 11.72 6.60
C ASP A 55 3.22 12.12 5.69
N ARG A 56 3.69 11.19 4.87
CA ARG A 56 4.70 11.43 3.83
C ARG A 56 4.28 10.75 2.54
N ASN A 57 4.13 11.54 1.48
CA ASN A 57 4.00 10.97 0.13
C ASN A 57 5.39 10.53 -0.35
N SER A 58 5.49 9.28 -0.79
CA SER A 58 6.75 8.75 -1.32
C SER A 58 6.93 9.16 -2.77
N LYS A 59 8.17 9.32 -3.21
CA LYS A 59 8.48 9.56 -4.63
C LYS A 59 8.15 8.32 -5.45
N ASP A 60 7.82 8.49 -6.73
CA ASP A 60 7.45 7.38 -7.62
C ASP A 60 8.50 6.27 -7.66
N ASP A 61 9.80 6.59 -7.64
CA ASP A 61 10.87 5.58 -7.64
C ASP A 61 10.77 4.65 -6.43
N ARG A 62 10.51 5.21 -5.25
CA ARG A 62 10.31 4.43 -4.02
C ARG A 62 9.03 3.60 -4.10
N ILE A 63 7.98 4.11 -4.73
CA ILE A 63 6.74 3.35 -4.93
C ILE A 63 6.97 2.20 -5.91
N LYS A 64 7.79 2.38 -6.95
CA LYS A 64 8.19 1.30 -7.87
C LYS A 64 8.95 0.20 -7.13
N ASP A 65 9.85 0.55 -6.23
CA ASP A 65 10.57 -0.42 -5.39
C ASP A 65 9.60 -1.22 -4.50
N ILE A 66 8.67 -0.52 -3.84
CA ILE A 66 7.63 -1.16 -3.01
C ILE A 66 6.74 -2.07 -3.88
N ALA A 67 6.32 -1.61 -5.06
CA ALA A 67 5.49 -2.40 -5.97
C ALA A 67 6.22 -3.66 -6.46
N LYS A 68 7.52 -3.53 -6.77
CA LYS A 68 8.39 -4.65 -7.16
C LYS A 68 8.53 -5.66 -6.02
N PHE A 69 8.76 -5.19 -4.80
CA PHE A 69 8.83 -6.05 -3.60
C PHE A 69 7.53 -6.80 -3.34
N LEU A 70 6.41 -6.07 -3.40
CA LEU A 70 5.07 -6.63 -3.21
C LEU A 70 4.63 -7.46 -4.42
N LYS A 71 5.36 -7.46 -5.54
CA LYS A 71 4.98 -8.13 -6.80
C LYS A 71 3.59 -7.71 -7.28
N VAL A 72 3.35 -6.39 -7.33
CA VAL A 72 2.11 -5.79 -7.85
C VAL A 72 2.43 -4.74 -8.91
N ASN A 73 1.43 -4.37 -9.70
CA ASN A 73 1.57 -3.30 -10.68
C ASN A 73 1.78 -1.95 -9.98
N PHE A 74 2.75 -1.14 -10.42
CA PHE A 74 2.98 0.21 -9.91
C PHE A 74 1.72 1.09 -9.90
N ASN A 75 0.88 0.97 -10.93
CA ASN A 75 -0.39 1.70 -11.04
C ASN A 75 -1.39 1.33 -9.95
N SER A 76 -1.22 0.21 -9.24
CA SER A 76 -2.06 -0.11 -8.07
C SER A 76 -1.67 0.68 -6.81
N LEU A 77 -0.45 1.22 -6.74
CA LEU A 77 0.09 1.87 -5.54
C LEU A 77 0.38 3.35 -5.73
N LYS A 78 0.61 3.82 -6.96
CA LYS A 78 0.95 5.21 -7.23
C LYS A 78 -0.15 6.18 -6.78
N LYS A 79 0.21 7.45 -6.69
CA LYS A 79 -0.77 8.51 -6.51
C LYS A 79 -1.51 8.70 -7.84
N TYR A 80 -2.82 8.78 -7.78
CA TYR A 80 -3.64 8.88 -8.98
C TYR A 80 -3.76 10.32 -9.45
N ASP A 81 -3.58 10.49 -10.75
CA ASP A 81 -3.96 11.68 -11.49
C ASP A 81 -5.33 11.44 -12.14
N TYR A 82 -6.36 12.13 -11.68
CA TYR A 82 -7.73 11.97 -12.20
C TYR A 82 -7.91 12.46 -13.64
N LYS A 83 -6.89 13.11 -14.23
CA LYS A 83 -6.86 13.43 -15.66
C LYS A 83 -6.42 12.25 -16.52
N ASN A 84 -5.79 11.23 -15.92
CA ASN A 84 -5.31 10.04 -16.63
C ASN A 84 -6.36 8.92 -16.58
N PRO A 85 -6.87 8.43 -17.73
CA PRO A 85 -7.85 7.36 -17.78
C PRO A 85 -7.40 6.05 -17.12
N GLU A 86 -6.11 5.69 -17.21
CA GLU A 86 -5.58 4.48 -16.56
C GLU A 86 -5.73 4.56 -15.04
N ASP A 87 -5.45 5.73 -14.47
CA ASP A 87 -5.52 5.94 -13.04
C ASP A 87 -6.96 5.86 -12.54
N LEU A 88 -7.92 6.32 -13.35
CA LEU A 88 -9.35 6.14 -13.09
C LEU A 88 -9.74 4.66 -13.09
N ILE A 89 -9.25 3.87 -14.04
CA ILE A 89 -9.50 2.42 -14.08
C ILE A 89 -8.96 1.74 -12.80
N TYR A 90 -7.74 2.05 -12.40
CA TYR A 90 -7.16 1.51 -11.16
C TYR A 90 -7.92 1.98 -9.91
N LEU A 91 -8.39 3.22 -9.89
CA LEU A 91 -9.28 3.72 -8.85
C LEU A 91 -10.58 2.91 -8.77
N PHE A 92 -11.22 2.62 -9.90
CA PHE A 92 -12.44 1.80 -9.93
C PHE A 92 -12.19 0.38 -9.41
N PHE A 93 -11.05 -0.23 -9.73
CA PHE A 93 -10.66 -1.53 -9.14
C PHE A 93 -10.50 -1.45 -7.61
N CYS A 94 -9.89 -0.39 -7.10
CA CYS A 94 -9.78 -0.17 -5.66
C CYS A 94 -11.16 0.05 -5.01
N LEU A 95 -12.04 0.85 -5.65
CA LEU A 95 -13.41 1.07 -5.17
C LEU A 95 -14.19 -0.24 -5.09
N LYS A 96 -14.11 -1.10 -6.12
CA LYS A 96 -14.74 -2.42 -6.08
C LYS A 96 -14.30 -3.22 -4.85
N SER A 97 -13.03 -3.14 -4.47
CA SER A 97 -12.49 -3.84 -3.30
C SER A 97 -13.09 -3.34 -1.97
N ILE A 98 -13.50 -2.06 -1.90
CA ILE A 98 -14.22 -1.47 -0.75
C ILE A 98 -15.68 -1.94 -0.76
N PHE A 99 -16.36 -1.88 -1.91
CA PHE A 99 -17.78 -2.23 -1.99
C PHE A 99 -18.06 -3.73 -1.80
N GLN A 100 -17.12 -4.61 -2.14
CA GLN A 100 -17.24 -6.06 -1.90
C GLN A 100 -17.22 -6.46 -0.40
N ILE A 101 -17.23 -5.47 0.51
CA ILE A 101 -17.29 -5.63 1.96
C ILE A 101 -18.70 -5.26 2.50
N ILE A 102 -19.55 -4.62 1.68
CA ILE A 102 -20.87 -4.10 2.11
C ILE A 102 -22.02 -5.09 1.83
N ASP A 103 -21.77 -6.21 1.14
CA ASP A 103 -22.76 -7.28 0.87
C ASP A 103 -22.51 -8.55 1.69
#